data_AF-A0A660TQW7-F1
#
_entry.id   AF-A0A660TQW7-F1
#
_cell.length_a   1.000
_cell.length_b   1.000
_cell.length_c   1.000
_cell.angle_alpha   90.00
_cell.angle_beta   90.00
_cell.angle_gamma   90.00
#
_symmetry.space_group_name_H-M   'P 1'
#
loop_
_entity.id
_entity.type
_entity.pdbx_description
1 polymer ?
#
loop_
_entity_poly.entity_id
_entity_poly.type
_entity_poly.pdbx_seq_one_letter_code
_entity_poly.pdbx_strand_id
1 'polypeptide(L)'
;MPGYGRGMGRGMGRGRGQGGGRGMGMGRSRWFGDEVRENTDNREYNYSPDSSTNFKKASLAQLKEQARLLEQQLQEINRHIKELEEEGVNYESKNTSATASGTVKAHVKEEACIGCRICERVCPTGAIYMDGRIARVVESKCIGCGDCAERCPEGAIYMA
;
A
#
# COMPACT_ATOMS: atom_id res chain seq x y z
N MET A 1 -43.51 16.49 -11.32
CA MET A 1 -43.83 17.04 -12.66
C MET A 1 -42.54 17.61 -13.26
N PRO A 2 -42.34 17.54 -14.59
CA PRO A 2 -41.23 16.86 -15.26
C PRO A 2 -40.14 17.79 -15.81
N GLY A 3 -38.99 17.24 -16.23
CA GLY A 3 -37.99 17.96 -17.03
C GLY A 3 -36.88 17.06 -17.60
N TYR A 4 -37.15 16.47 -18.76
CA TYR A 4 -36.24 15.65 -19.57
C TYR A 4 -35.02 16.41 -20.09
N GLY A 5 -33.90 15.70 -20.30
CA GLY A 5 -32.78 16.19 -21.09
C GLY A 5 -31.77 15.11 -21.48
N ARG A 6 -32.10 14.27 -22.47
CA ARG A 6 -31.13 13.41 -23.17
C ARG A 6 -30.22 14.29 -24.04
N GLY A 7 -28.91 14.24 -23.81
CA GLY A 7 -27.90 14.81 -24.72
C GLY A 7 -26.93 13.73 -25.19
N MET A 8 -27.23 13.09 -26.32
CA MET A 8 -26.29 12.24 -27.05
C MET A 8 -25.39 13.15 -27.92
N GLY A 9 -24.15 13.38 -27.49
CA GLY A 9 -23.15 14.11 -28.27
C GLY A 9 -22.06 13.20 -28.78
N ARG A 10 -22.24 12.61 -29.98
CA ARG A 10 -21.18 11.93 -30.73
C ARG A 10 -20.29 12.99 -31.40
N GLY A 11 -19.12 13.25 -30.85
CA GLY A 11 -18.08 14.06 -31.51
C GLY A 11 -17.15 13.19 -32.33
N MET A 12 -17.53 12.87 -33.57
CA MET A 12 -16.65 12.23 -34.55
C MET A 12 -15.58 13.22 -35.04
N GLY A 13 -14.33 12.78 -35.01
CA GLY A 13 -13.16 13.60 -35.33
C GLY A 13 -13.11 14.15 -36.75
N ARG A 14 -12.36 15.24 -36.92
CA ARG A 14 -11.95 15.76 -38.22
C ARG A 14 -10.43 15.85 -38.28
N GLY A 15 -9.80 14.72 -38.56
CA GLY A 15 -8.41 14.69 -39.01
C GLY A 15 -8.31 15.28 -40.42
N ARG A 16 -7.45 16.29 -40.61
CA ARG A 16 -7.10 16.82 -41.94
C ARG A 16 -6.10 15.89 -42.61
N GLY A 17 -6.58 14.83 -43.24
CA GLY A 17 -5.76 13.99 -44.13
C GLY A 17 -5.76 14.56 -45.55
N GLN A 18 -4.68 15.21 -45.95
CA GLN A 18 -4.38 15.48 -47.36
C GLN A 18 -3.68 14.24 -47.93
N GLY A 19 -4.45 13.38 -48.60
CA GLY A 19 -3.91 12.19 -49.26
C GLY A 19 -4.69 11.92 -50.53
N GLY A 20 -4.28 12.55 -51.62
CA GLY A 20 -4.83 12.32 -52.96
C GLY A 20 -4.48 10.93 -53.46
N GLY A 21 -5.34 9.96 -53.18
CA GLY A 21 -5.29 8.65 -53.82
C GLY A 21 -5.68 8.77 -55.29
N ARG A 22 -4.76 8.40 -56.18
CA ARG A 22 -5.08 7.99 -57.55
C ARG A 22 -4.66 6.53 -57.67
N GLY A 23 -5.63 5.64 -57.52
CA GLY A 23 -5.50 4.29 -58.04
C GLY A 23 -5.53 4.33 -59.58
N MET A 24 -4.89 3.34 -60.20
CA MET A 24 -5.19 2.70 -61.50
C MET A 24 -3.96 1.87 -61.91
N GLY A 25 -4.09 0.54 -62.07
CA GLY A 25 -2.99 -0.27 -62.64
C GLY A 25 -3.18 -1.78 -62.54
N MET A 26 -3.82 -2.38 -63.54
CA MET A 26 -4.22 -3.79 -63.65
C MET A 26 -3.06 -4.78 -63.90
N GLY A 27 -3.11 -5.98 -63.30
CA GLY A 27 -2.63 -7.29 -63.83
C GLY A 27 -1.14 -7.43 -64.19
N ARG A 28 -0.46 -8.51 -63.87
CA ARG A 28 -0.71 -9.87 -64.40
C ARG A 28 0.03 -10.89 -63.54
N SER A 29 -0.65 -11.98 -63.23
CA SER A 29 -0.13 -13.17 -62.57
C SER A 29 1.04 -13.79 -63.34
N ARG A 30 2.06 -14.29 -62.62
CA ARG A 30 2.71 -15.60 -62.84
C ARG A 30 3.78 -15.85 -61.77
N TRP A 31 3.46 -16.80 -60.90
CA TRP A 31 4.41 -17.56 -60.10
C TRP A 31 5.39 -18.29 -61.03
N PHE A 32 6.68 -17.96 -61.00
CA PHE A 32 7.85 -18.78 -61.31
C PHE A 32 9.04 -17.89 -60.92
N GLY A 33 9.66 -18.09 -59.77
CA GLY A 33 10.78 -19.02 -59.61
C GLY A 33 11.99 -18.19 -59.21
N ASP A 34 12.69 -18.64 -58.17
CA ASP A 34 13.84 -17.97 -57.56
C ASP A 34 14.95 -17.64 -58.56
N GLU A 35 15.50 -16.42 -58.48
CA GLU A 35 16.92 -16.21 -58.79
C GLU A 35 17.43 -14.99 -58.01
N VAL A 36 18.24 -15.27 -57.00
CA VAL A 36 19.00 -14.28 -56.23
C VAL A 36 20.02 -13.65 -57.18
N ARG A 37 19.80 -12.40 -57.56
CA ARG A 37 20.82 -11.61 -58.26
C ARG A 37 21.60 -10.81 -57.23
N GLU A 38 22.77 -11.34 -56.86
CA GLU A 38 23.81 -10.61 -56.12
C GLU A 38 24.11 -9.30 -56.86
N ASN A 39 23.82 -8.16 -56.22
CA ASN A 39 24.21 -6.86 -56.75
C ASN A 39 25.31 -6.28 -55.86
N THR A 40 26.54 -6.37 -56.39
CA THR A 40 27.78 -5.80 -55.88
C THR A 40 27.78 -4.27 -56.01
N ASP A 41 26.90 -3.60 -55.27
CA ASP A 41 26.97 -2.15 -55.10
C ASP A 41 27.44 -1.86 -53.67
N ASN A 42 28.75 -1.92 -53.49
CA ASN A 42 29.47 -1.34 -52.35
C ASN A 42 29.24 0.19 -52.33
N ARG A 43 28.05 0.62 -51.88
CA ARG A 43 27.85 1.97 -51.38
C ARG A 43 28.05 1.93 -49.88
N GLU A 44 29.26 2.30 -49.51
CA GLU A 44 29.71 2.59 -48.15
C GLU A 44 28.68 3.51 -47.46
N TYR A 45 27.75 2.90 -46.73
CA TYR A 45 26.81 3.62 -45.89
C TYR A 45 27.62 4.18 -44.72
N ASN A 46 28.04 5.44 -44.85
CA ASN A 46 28.54 6.24 -43.75
C ASN A 46 27.45 6.34 -42.68
N TYR A 47 27.60 5.53 -41.62
CA TYR A 47 26.78 5.55 -40.43
C TYR A 47 26.91 6.92 -39.74
N SER A 48 25.90 7.77 -39.88
CA SER A 48 25.77 8.99 -39.09
C SER A 48 25.28 8.58 -37.69
N PRO A 49 25.97 8.96 -36.60
CA PRO A 49 25.56 8.55 -35.26
C PRO A 49 24.24 9.26 -34.91
N ASP A 50 23.16 8.49 -34.92
CA ASP A 50 21.83 8.94 -34.53
C ASP A 50 21.84 9.40 -33.05
N SER A 51 21.28 10.60 -32.87
CA SER A 51 20.84 11.28 -31.66
C SER A 51 20.30 10.40 -30.51
N SER A 52 19.80 9.20 -30.81
CA SER A 52 19.23 8.23 -29.86
C SER A 52 20.23 7.64 -28.84
N THR A 53 21.53 7.66 -29.10
CA THR A 53 22.55 7.19 -28.13
C THR A 53 22.88 8.23 -27.04
N ASN A 54 22.74 9.52 -27.34
CA ASN A 54 22.97 10.61 -26.39
C ASN A 54 21.83 10.74 -25.37
N PHE A 55 20.58 10.56 -25.79
CA PHE A 55 19.43 10.61 -24.86
C PHE A 55 19.47 9.51 -23.79
N LYS A 56 19.81 8.27 -24.19
CA LYS A 56 19.93 7.14 -23.26
C LYS A 56 21.10 7.31 -22.27
N LYS A 57 22.20 7.93 -22.73
CA LYS A 57 23.37 8.21 -21.88
C LYS A 57 23.08 9.31 -20.86
N ALA A 58 22.36 10.35 -21.28
CA ALA A 58 21.93 11.44 -20.41
C ALA A 58 20.92 10.95 -19.35
N SER A 59 19.93 10.13 -19.73
CA SER A 59 18.95 9.58 -18.79
C SER A 59 19.57 8.63 -17.76
N LEU A 60 20.57 7.84 -18.17
CA LEU A 60 21.29 6.93 -17.27
C LEU A 60 22.14 7.69 -16.26
N ALA A 61 22.80 8.78 -16.67
CA ALA A 61 23.53 9.65 -15.75
C ALA A 61 22.60 10.30 -14.70
N GLN A 62 21.42 10.75 -15.13
CA GLN A 62 20.41 11.31 -14.23
C GLN A 62 19.92 10.28 -13.20
N LEU A 63 19.60 9.06 -13.62
CA LEU A 63 19.15 7.99 -12.72
C LEU A 63 20.23 7.58 -11.72
N LYS A 64 21.50 7.56 -12.12
CA LYS A 64 22.62 7.30 -11.20
C LYS A 64 22.76 8.39 -10.16
N GLU A 65 22.60 9.65 -10.55
CA GLU A 65 22.64 10.76 -9.59
C GLU A 65 21.45 10.71 -8.63
N GLN A 66 20.26 10.39 -9.12
CA GLN A 66 19.08 10.15 -8.28
C GLN A 66 19.30 8.99 -7.30
N ALA A 67 19.93 7.89 -7.73
CA ALA A 67 20.27 6.78 -6.85
C ALA A 67 21.22 7.22 -5.73
N ARG A 68 22.23 8.04 -6.04
CA ARG A 68 23.18 8.56 -5.04
C ARG A 68 22.50 9.44 -3.98
N LEU A 69 21.57 10.28 -4.39
CA LEU A 69 20.79 11.12 -3.46
C LEU A 69 19.90 10.27 -2.55
N LEU A 70 19.26 9.24 -3.09
CA LEU A 70 18.44 8.32 -2.29
C LEU A 70 19.28 7.53 -1.30
N GLU A 71 20.48 7.10 -1.69
CA GLU A 71 21.44 6.46 -0.78
C GLU A 71 21.84 7.38 0.37
N GLN A 72 22.06 8.68 0.09
CA GLN A 72 22.33 9.68 1.14
C GLN A 72 21.13 9.83 2.09
N GLN A 73 19.91 9.91 1.55
CA GLN A 73 18.69 10.00 2.37
C GLN A 73 18.48 8.75 3.24
N LEU A 74 18.76 7.57 2.70
CA LEU A 74 18.68 6.32 3.47
C LEU A 74 19.68 6.29 4.63
N GLN A 75 20.90 6.78 4.42
CA GLN A 75 21.89 6.89 5.49
C GLN A 75 21.43 7.83 6.60
N GLU A 76 20.84 8.96 6.24
CA GLU A 76 20.28 9.91 7.20
C GLU A 76 19.10 9.32 7.98
N ILE A 77 18.16 8.68 7.29
CA ILE A 77 17.02 8.00 7.93
C ILE A 77 17.50 6.92 8.90
N ASN A 78 18.48 6.10 8.51
CA ASN A 78 19.00 5.04 9.38
C ASN A 78 19.73 5.61 10.61
N ARG A 79 20.40 6.77 10.48
CA ARG A 79 20.97 7.49 11.62
C ARG A 79 19.88 7.92 12.60
N HIS A 80 18.79 8.51 12.10
CA HIS A 80 17.64 8.90 12.94
C HIS A 80 16.96 7.70 13.59
N ILE A 81 16.83 6.57 12.90
CA ILE A 81 16.32 5.32 13.49
C ILE A 81 17.18 4.91 14.68
N LYS A 82 18.51 4.91 14.54
CA LYS A 82 19.43 4.55 15.61
C LYS A 82 19.34 5.48 16.83
N GLU A 83 19.25 6.80 16.60
CA GLU A 83 19.04 7.78 17.67
C GLU A 83 17.72 7.53 18.42
N LEU A 84 16.64 7.25 17.69
CA LEU A 84 15.35 6.90 18.26
C LEU A 84 15.30 5.53 18.91
N GLU A 85 16.11 4.56 18.46
CA GLU A 85 16.29 3.27 19.13
C GLU A 85 17.01 3.47 20.47
N GLU A 86 18.07 4.27 20.52
CA GLU A 86 18.83 4.59 21.73
C GLU A 86 17.97 5.38 22.76
N GLU A 87 17.13 6.32 22.29
CA GLU A 87 16.11 6.98 23.11
C GLU A 87 14.93 6.04 23.45
N GLY A 88 14.63 5.10 22.56
CA GLY A 88 13.53 4.13 22.61
C GLY A 88 13.77 2.92 23.52
N VAL A 89 15.03 2.59 23.86
CA VAL A 89 15.34 1.57 24.89
C VAL A 89 14.75 1.98 26.26
N ASN A 90 14.45 3.27 26.44
CA ASN A 90 13.77 3.78 27.63
C ASN A 90 12.22 3.62 27.58
N TYR A 91 11.64 3.33 26.41
CA TYR A 91 10.19 3.12 26.24
C TYR A 91 9.79 1.64 26.38
N GLU A 92 10.65 0.70 25.98
CA GLU A 92 10.39 -0.75 26.16
C GLU A 92 10.52 -1.21 27.61
N SER A 93 11.25 -0.48 28.47
CA SER A 93 11.33 -0.77 29.91
C SER A 93 10.03 -0.47 30.69
N LYS A 94 9.01 0.12 30.03
CA LYS A 94 7.65 0.25 30.58
C LYS A 94 6.64 -0.71 29.97
N ASN A 95 7.06 -1.59 29.03
CA ASN A 95 6.15 -2.51 28.37
C ASN A 95 6.71 -3.93 28.14
N THR A 96 7.73 -4.36 28.89
CA THR A 96 7.97 -5.79 29.12
C THR A 96 7.03 -6.33 30.21
N SER A 97 5.74 -6.40 29.91
CA SER A 97 4.80 -7.33 30.55
C SER A 97 4.35 -8.42 29.57
N ALA A 98 5.19 -8.71 28.57
CA ALA A 98 4.98 -9.74 27.56
C ALA A 98 5.86 -10.98 27.77
N THR A 99 6.07 -11.39 29.03
CA THR A 99 6.34 -12.79 29.37
C THR A 99 5.10 -13.33 30.06
N ALA A 100 4.29 -14.04 29.28
CA ALA A 100 3.17 -14.82 29.78
C ALA A 100 3.66 -15.81 30.85
N SER A 101 3.31 -15.54 32.11
CA SER A 101 3.10 -16.56 33.12
C SER A 101 2.12 -16.00 34.15
N GLY A 102 0.85 -16.37 33.95
CA GLY A 102 -0.31 -15.73 34.55
C GLY A 102 -0.46 -15.99 36.05
N THR A 103 -0.89 -14.94 36.74
CA THR A 103 -1.65 -15.02 37.98
C THR A 103 -2.71 -13.92 38.04
N VAL A 104 -2.46 -12.77 37.40
CA VAL A 104 -3.33 -11.60 37.52
C VAL A 104 -4.49 -11.63 36.51
N LYS A 105 -5.70 -11.93 36.99
CA LYS A 105 -6.97 -11.90 36.25
C LYS A 105 -7.88 -10.80 36.76
N ALA A 106 -8.86 -10.42 35.95
CA ALA A 106 -9.88 -9.47 36.36
C ALA A 106 -10.93 -10.16 37.24
N HIS A 107 -11.24 -9.55 38.39
CA HIS A 107 -12.30 -9.94 39.31
C HIS A 107 -13.29 -8.79 39.49
N VAL A 108 -14.56 -9.12 39.73
CA VAL A 108 -15.65 -8.13 39.86
C VAL A 108 -16.17 -8.16 41.29
N LYS A 109 -16.25 -6.99 41.92
CA LYS A 109 -16.97 -6.76 43.18
C LYS A 109 -18.44 -6.58 42.86
N GLU A 110 -19.25 -7.56 43.20
CA GLU A 110 -20.68 -7.56 42.88
C GLU A 110 -21.40 -6.39 43.58
N GLU A 111 -20.97 -6.01 44.80
CA GLU A 111 -21.54 -4.90 45.57
C GLU A 111 -21.33 -3.51 44.96
N ALA A 112 -20.27 -3.32 44.18
CA ALA A 112 -19.95 -2.03 43.54
C ALA A 112 -20.41 -1.98 42.06
N CYS A 113 -20.83 -3.11 41.50
CA CYS A 113 -21.18 -3.20 40.09
C CYS A 113 -22.58 -2.62 39.82
N ILE A 114 -22.64 -1.48 39.12
CA ILE A 114 -23.90 -0.86 38.69
C ILE A 114 -24.47 -1.41 37.36
N GLY A 115 -23.79 -2.37 36.74
CA GLY A 115 -24.24 -2.99 35.50
C GLY A 115 -24.19 -2.10 34.25
N CYS A 116 -23.27 -1.13 34.20
CA CYS A 116 -23.15 -0.15 33.10
C CYS A 116 -22.64 -0.72 31.77
N ARG A 117 -22.16 -1.97 31.75
CA ARG A 117 -21.66 -2.71 30.56
C ARG A 117 -20.50 -2.07 29.81
N ILE A 118 -19.76 -1.16 30.46
CA ILE A 118 -18.57 -0.54 29.85
C ILE A 118 -17.44 -1.58 29.71
N CYS A 119 -17.25 -2.39 30.75
CA CYS A 119 -16.23 -3.45 30.80
C CYS A 119 -16.39 -4.51 29.70
N GLU A 120 -17.63 -4.88 29.36
CA GLU A 120 -17.93 -5.81 28.26
C GLU A 120 -17.52 -5.24 26.89
N ARG A 121 -17.76 -3.95 26.65
CA ARG A 121 -17.45 -3.29 25.36
C ARG A 121 -15.97 -3.04 25.14
N VAL A 122 -15.22 -2.77 26.21
CA VAL A 122 -13.79 -2.47 26.12
C VAL A 122 -12.93 -3.73 26.07
N CYS A 123 -13.45 -4.89 26.47
CA CYS A 123 -12.66 -6.11 26.54
C CYS A 123 -12.30 -6.62 25.13
N PRO A 124 -10.99 -6.63 24.74
CA PRO A 124 -10.59 -7.03 23.39
C PRO A 124 -10.80 -8.52 23.13
N THR A 125 -10.77 -9.35 24.18
CA THR A 125 -10.96 -10.80 24.09
C THR A 125 -12.39 -11.26 24.35
N GLY A 126 -13.30 -10.33 24.69
CA GLY A 126 -14.67 -10.68 25.08
C GLY A 126 -14.72 -11.60 26.31
N ALA A 127 -13.80 -11.43 27.25
CA ALA A 127 -13.75 -12.21 28.49
C ALA A 127 -14.83 -11.82 29.50
N ILE A 128 -15.45 -10.64 29.36
CA ILE A 128 -16.43 -10.13 30.32
C ILE A 128 -17.82 -10.20 29.69
N TYR A 129 -18.79 -10.73 30.43
CA TYR A 129 -20.19 -10.77 30.04
C TYR A 129 -21.07 -10.33 31.20
N MET A 130 -22.30 -9.95 30.88
CA MET A 130 -23.29 -9.52 31.88
C MET A 130 -24.21 -10.67 32.27
N ASP A 131 -24.20 -11.02 33.55
CA ASP A 131 -25.17 -11.93 34.18
C ASP A 131 -26.25 -11.09 34.88
N GLY A 132 -27.31 -10.76 34.14
CA GLY A 132 -28.35 -9.85 34.59
C GLY A 132 -27.83 -8.42 34.78
N ARG A 133 -27.66 -8.00 36.04
CA ARG A 133 -27.14 -6.66 36.41
C ARG A 133 -25.66 -6.67 36.82
N ILE A 134 -25.04 -7.84 36.97
CA ILE A 134 -23.67 -7.97 37.47
C ILE A 134 -22.76 -8.45 36.34
N ALA A 135 -21.56 -7.89 36.25
CA ALA A 135 -20.55 -8.35 35.29
C ALA A 135 -19.84 -9.61 35.82
N ARG A 136 -19.61 -10.60 34.96
CA ARG A 136 -18.81 -11.80 35.25
C ARG A 136 -17.66 -11.93 34.27
N VAL A 137 -16.56 -12.51 34.73
CA VAL A 137 -15.33 -12.70 33.95
C VAL A 137 -15.12 -14.17 33.65
N VAL A 138 -14.88 -14.47 32.37
CA VAL A 138 -14.43 -15.77 31.89
C VAL A 138 -12.92 -15.82 31.98
N GLU A 139 -12.43 -16.44 33.05
CA GLU A 139 -11.00 -16.56 33.34
C GLU A 139 -10.18 -17.20 32.20
N SER A 140 -10.77 -18.08 31.39
CA SER A 140 -10.09 -18.74 30.28
C SER A 140 -9.84 -17.83 29.08
N LYS A 141 -10.59 -16.72 28.96
CA LYS A 141 -10.43 -15.71 27.88
C LYS A 141 -9.72 -14.45 28.36
N CYS A 142 -9.55 -14.28 29.67
CA CYS A 142 -8.93 -13.11 30.26
C CYS A 142 -7.42 -13.15 30.06
N ILE A 143 -6.88 -12.16 29.36
CA ILE A 143 -5.43 -12.01 29.13
C ILE A 143 -4.76 -11.09 30.16
N GLY A 144 -5.50 -10.60 31.16
CA GLY A 144 -4.93 -9.72 32.19
C GLY A 144 -4.56 -8.31 31.72
N CYS A 145 -5.10 -7.83 30.59
CA CYS A 145 -4.77 -6.52 30.01
C CYS A 145 -5.12 -5.31 30.91
N GLY A 146 -6.05 -5.47 31.86
CA GLY A 146 -6.41 -4.42 32.82
C GLY A 146 -7.38 -3.35 32.28
N ASP A 147 -7.73 -3.35 30.99
CA ASP A 147 -8.55 -2.29 30.40
C ASP A 147 -9.91 -2.12 31.10
N CYS A 148 -10.54 -3.24 31.42
CA CYS A 148 -11.82 -3.24 32.12
C CYS A 148 -11.79 -2.57 33.51
N ALA A 149 -10.67 -2.67 34.23
CA ALA A 149 -10.51 -2.05 35.54
C ALA A 149 -10.36 -0.53 35.42
N GLU A 150 -9.59 -0.06 34.43
CA GLU A 150 -9.37 1.37 34.20
C GLU A 150 -10.64 2.09 33.73
N ARG A 151 -11.47 1.44 32.92
CA ARG A 151 -12.70 2.06 32.38
C ARG A 151 -13.91 1.92 33.30
N CYS A 152 -13.78 1.26 34.46
CA CYS A 152 -14.90 1.08 35.38
C CYS A 152 -15.15 2.38 36.18
N PRO A 153 -16.30 3.06 36.02
CA PRO A 153 -16.57 4.32 36.72
C PRO A 153 -16.67 4.15 38.24
N GLU A 154 -17.13 2.99 38.70
CA GLU A 154 -17.29 2.66 40.12
C GLU A 154 -16.04 1.98 40.72
N GLY A 155 -15.02 1.68 39.90
CA GLY A 155 -13.88 0.88 40.36
C GLY A 155 -14.27 -0.53 40.84
N ALA A 156 -15.37 -1.08 40.32
CA ALA A 156 -15.90 -2.38 40.72
C ALA A 156 -15.06 -3.57 40.23
N ILE A 157 -14.07 -3.33 39.36
CA ILE A 157 -13.21 -4.36 38.78
C ILE A 157 -11.79 -4.17 39.30
N TYR A 158 -11.19 -5.24 39.80
CA TYR A 158 -9.80 -5.26 40.27
C TYR A 158 -9.03 -6.41 39.65
N MET A 159 -7.71 -6.29 39.66
CA MET A 159 -6.79 -7.26 39.07
C MET A 159 -6.14 -8.04 40.22
N ALA A 160 -6.29 -9.37 40.24
CA ALA A 160 -5.74 -10.25 41.29
C ALA A 160 -5.20 -11.55 40.70
#